data_AF-A0A937JYG4-F1
#
_entry.id   AF-A0A937JYG4-F1
#
_cell.length_a   1.000
_cell.length_b   1.000
_cell.length_c   1.000
_cell.angle_alpha   90.00
_cell.angle_beta   90.00
_cell.angle_gamma   90.00
#
_symmetry.space_group_name_H-M   'P 1'
#
loop_
_entity.id
_entity.type
_entity.pdbx_description
1 polymer ?
#
loop_
_entity_poly.entity_id
_entity_poly.type
_entity_poly.pdbx_seq_one_letter_code
_entity_poly.pdbx_strand_id
1 'polypeptide(L)'
;MWQSLLLLAVSAVACQIAVAQPTPASTALPMTISTGEGMFSLTVPDTDTTRPAYGGRLRVYDVHIAKMFEVTHFMCASGRLSPGTIWSYSAGGGSVNMGNFTISCKLANDIAIAYGLGQPEQTPIYFSAEESGGSSRTMNVPILNITGGKVDQWMRFTNNFRPSN
;
A
#
# COMPACT_ATOMS: atom_id res chain seq x y z
N MET A 1 -45.24 -61.89 27.97
CA MET A 1 -45.56 -60.85 26.97
C MET A 1 -44.94 -59.54 27.42
N TRP A 2 -43.80 -59.17 26.85
CA TRP A 2 -43.33 -57.77 26.70
C TRP A 2 -41.94 -57.79 26.07
N GLN A 3 -41.81 -57.22 24.88
CA GLN A 3 -40.54 -56.69 24.39
C GLN A 3 -40.81 -55.32 23.78
N SER A 4 -40.14 -54.33 24.35
CA SER A 4 -40.21 -52.91 24.06
C SER A 4 -39.56 -52.59 22.71
N LEU A 5 -40.24 -51.79 21.89
CA LEU A 5 -39.69 -51.18 20.67
C LEU A 5 -38.90 -49.92 21.04
N LEU A 6 -37.60 -49.93 20.74
CA LEU A 6 -36.72 -48.76 20.76
C LEU A 6 -36.82 -48.04 19.41
N LEU A 7 -37.33 -46.80 19.42
CA LEU A 7 -37.30 -45.87 18.30
C LEU A 7 -35.93 -45.19 18.25
N LEU A 8 -35.16 -45.45 17.19
CA LEU A 8 -33.94 -44.72 16.87
C LEU A 8 -34.31 -43.39 16.19
N ALA A 9 -33.95 -42.28 16.85
CA ALA A 9 -34.04 -40.94 16.29
C ALA A 9 -32.93 -40.73 15.24
N VAL A 10 -33.31 -40.38 14.02
CA VAL A 10 -32.38 -40.03 12.94
C VAL A 10 -32.10 -38.52 13.03
N SER A 11 -30.91 -38.16 13.47
CA SER A 11 -30.44 -36.76 13.50
C SER A 11 -29.99 -36.34 12.10
N ALA A 12 -30.70 -35.39 11.49
CA ALA A 12 -30.28 -34.76 10.25
C ALA A 12 -29.12 -33.79 10.52
N VAL A 13 -27.93 -34.10 10.00
CA VAL A 13 -26.76 -33.21 10.05
C VAL A 13 -26.88 -32.19 8.92
N ALA A 14 -27.15 -30.93 9.27
CA ALA A 14 -27.08 -29.82 8.33
C ALA A 14 -25.60 -29.47 8.07
N CYS A 15 -25.11 -29.81 6.88
CA CYS A 15 -23.78 -29.41 6.41
C CYS A 15 -23.82 -27.92 6.03
N GLN A 16 -23.33 -27.04 6.91
CA GLN A 16 -23.16 -25.63 6.59
C GLN A 16 -21.90 -25.47 5.72
N ILE A 17 -22.10 -25.25 4.43
CA ILE A 17 -21.03 -24.90 3.50
C ILE A 17 -20.63 -23.46 3.83
N ALA A 18 -19.46 -23.28 4.45
CA ALA A 18 -18.87 -21.97 4.64
C ALA A 18 -18.53 -21.39 3.25
N VAL A 19 -19.29 -20.39 2.81
CA VAL A 19 -18.96 -19.62 1.61
C VAL A 19 -17.72 -18.79 1.94
N ALA A 20 -16.57 -19.18 1.38
CA ALA A 20 -15.36 -18.37 1.43
C ALA A 20 -15.67 -17.01 0.77
N GLN A 21 -15.64 -15.94 1.54
CA GLN A 21 -15.77 -14.59 0.99
C GLN A 21 -14.58 -14.33 0.05
N PRO A 22 -14.79 -13.87 -1.19
CA PRO A 22 -13.70 -13.47 -2.07
C PRO A 22 -12.86 -12.41 -1.35
N THR A 23 -11.56 -12.65 -1.21
CA THR A 23 -10.64 -11.60 -0.81
C THR A 23 -10.76 -10.46 -1.82
N PRO A 24 -10.98 -9.21 -1.39
CA PRO A 24 -11.01 -8.09 -2.32
C PRO A 24 -9.69 -8.10 -3.10
N ALA A 25 -9.77 -8.12 -4.42
CA ALA A 25 -8.59 -8.08 -5.28
C ALA A 25 -7.81 -6.79 -4.94
N SER A 26 -6.53 -6.96 -4.57
CA SER A 26 -5.66 -5.83 -4.29
C SER A 26 -5.48 -5.01 -5.56
N THR A 27 -5.82 -3.73 -5.50
CA THR A 27 -5.51 -2.77 -6.58
C THR A 27 -4.05 -2.34 -6.56
N ALA A 28 -3.25 -2.80 -5.59
CA ALA A 28 -1.86 -2.39 -5.46
C ALA A 28 -1.02 -2.86 -6.65
N LEU A 29 -0.26 -1.94 -7.26
CA LEU A 29 0.85 -2.35 -8.12
C LEU A 29 1.90 -3.12 -7.30
N PRO A 30 2.56 -4.14 -7.88
CA PRO A 30 3.64 -4.84 -7.20
C PRO A 30 4.77 -3.88 -6.80
N MET A 31 5.09 -3.84 -5.52
CA MET A 31 6.17 -3.02 -4.98
C MET A 31 6.66 -3.58 -3.65
N THR A 32 7.92 -3.33 -3.33
CA THR A 32 8.53 -3.65 -2.05
C THR A 32 8.85 -2.35 -1.33
N ILE A 33 8.37 -2.21 -0.11
CA ILE A 33 8.66 -1.08 0.77
C ILE A 33 9.48 -1.58 1.95
N SER A 34 10.59 -0.91 2.22
CA SER A 34 11.38 -1.14 3.42
C SER A 34 11.75 0.17 4.09
N THR A 35 12.14 0.10 5.36
CA THR A 35 12.66 1.22 6.13
C THR A 35 13.78 0.77 7.04
N GLY A 36 14.82 1.61 7.14
CA GLY A 36 16.03 1.41 7.93
C GLY A 36 16.79 2.72 8.06
N GLU A 37 17.49 2.91 9.18
CA GLU A 37 18.34 4.09 9.42
C GLU A 37 17.63 5.45 9.19
N GLY A 38 16.31 5.51 9.47
CA GLY A 38 15.50 6.73 9.30
C GLY A 38 15.03 7.02 7.86
N MET A 39 15.33 6.15 6.90
CA MET A 39 14.94 6.28 5.49
C MET A 39 13.92 5.21 5.08
N PHE A 40 13.20 5.49 4.01
CA PHE A 40 12.35 4.52 3.33
C PHE A 40 12.93 4.18 1.96
N SER A 41 12.64 2.97 1.49
CA SER A 41 12.96 2.54 0.14
C SER A 41 11.71 1.99 -0.53
N LEU A 42 11.52 2.34 -1.79
CA LEU A 42 10.52 1.76 -2.69
C LEU A 42 11.25 1.08 -3.84
N THR A 43 11.11 -0.24 -3.97
CA THR A 43 11.62 -0.99 -5.13
C THR A 43 10.45 -1.58 -5.90
N VAL A 44 10.41 -1.32 -7.20
CA VAL A 44 9.35 -1.80 -8.09
C VAL A 44 9.93 -2.68 -9.20
N PRO A 45 9.24 -3.74 -9.64
CA PRO A 45 9.72 -4.61 -10.70
C PRO A 45 9.61 -3.96 -12.09
N ASP A 46 8.69 -3.02 -12.26
CA ASP A 46 8.48 -2.31 -13.52
C ASP A 46 9.72 -1.53 -13.94
N THR A 47 10.20 -1.77 -15.17
CA THR A 47 11.26 -0.96 -15.79
C THR A 47 10.67 0.23 -16.54
N ASP A 48 9.58 0.03 -17.28
CA ASP A 48 8.82 1.11 -17.90
C ASP A 48 7.77 1.63 -16.93
N THR A 49 8.09 2.72 -16.23
CA THR A 49 7.18 3.40 -15.31
C THR A 49 6.32 4.46 -16.00
N THR A 50 6.48 4.67 -17.31
CA THR A 50 5.71 5.63 -18.10
C THR A 50 4.42 5.06 -18.65
N ARG A 51 4.30 3.72 -18.70
CA ARG A 51 3.09 3.03 -19.14
C ARG A 51 1.87 3.39 -18.27
N PRO A 52 0.65 3.34 -18.84
CA PRO A 52 -0.59 3.49 -18.10
C PRO A 52 -0.72 2.49 -16.92
N ALA A 53 -1.26 2.99 -15.81
CA ALA A 53 -1.68 2.20 -14.66
C ALA A 53 -3.22 2.08 -14.65
N TYR A 54 -3.72 0.91 -14.22
CA TYR A 54 -5.15 0.63 -14.04
C TYR A 54 -6.04 0.89 -15.27
N GLY A 55 -5.48 0.88 -16.48
CA GLY A 55 -6.19 1.21 -17.72
C GLY A 55 -6.59 2.70 -17.85
N GLY A 56 -6.07 3.57 -16.97
CA GLY A 56 -6.36 5.00 -16.94
C GLY A 56 -5.21 5.86 -17.47
N ARG A 57 -5.23 7.15 -17.13
CA ARG A 57 -4.20 8.13 -17.56
C ARG A 57 -3.01 8.23 -16.61
N LEU A 58 -3.16 7.78 -15.36
CA LEU A 58 -2.05 7.73 -14.42
C LEU A 58 -0.97 6.82 -14.99
N ARG A 59 0.28 7.24 -14.94
CA ARG A 59 1.40 6.38 -15.22
C ARG A 59 1.68 5.54 -13.99
N VAL A 60 2.34 4.41 -14.18
CA VAL A 60 2.88 3.58 -13.09
C VAL A 60 3.73 4.43 -12.12
N TYR A 61 4.56 5.33 -12.65
CA TYR A 61 5.32 6.31 -11.87
C TYR A 61 4.44 7.15 -10.93
N ASP A 62 3.30 7.64 -11.41
CA ASP A 62 2.41 8.51 -10.63
C ASP A 62 1.80 7.77 -9.43
N VAL A 63 1.53 6.47 -9.59
CA VAL A 63 1.04 5.59 -8.53
C VAL A 63 2.12 5.32 -7.49
N HIS A 64 3.37 5.12 -7.92
CA HIS A 64 4.49 4.90 -7.00
C HIS A 64 4.74 6.12 -6.12
N ILE A 65 4.75 7.32 -6.70
CA ILE A 65 4.86 8.56 -5.92
C ILE A 65 3.67 8.67 -4.95
N ALA A 66 2.45 8.33 -5.38
CA ALA A 66 1.28 8.37 -4.49
C ALA A 66 1.48 7.47 -3.27
N LYS A 67 2.00 6.25 -3.47
CA LYS A 67 2.28 5.34 -2.34
C LYS A 67 3.29 5.91 -1.35
N MET A 68 4.34 6.59 -1.81
CA MET A 68 5.30 7.24 -0.91
C MET A 68 4.60 8.29 -0.03
N PHE A 69 3.73 9.11 -0.62
CA PHE A 69 2.93 10.10 0.10
C PHE A 69 1.95 9.46 1.09
N GLU A 70 1.25 8.41 0.68
CA GLU A 70 0.31 7.66 1.53
C GLU A 70 1.00 7.08 2.77
N VAL A 71 2.14 6.40 2.57
CA VAL A 71 2.91 5.81 3.66
C VAL A 71 3.51 6.89 4.55
N THR A 72 4.09 7.96 3.98
CA THR A 72 4.63 9.06 4.79
C THR A 72 3.53 9.73 5.62
N HIS A 73 2.38 10.05 5.03
CA HIS A 73 1.25 10.63 5.75
C HIS A 73 0.82 9.73 6.91
N PHE A 74 0.63 8.43 6.65
CA PHE A 74 0.23 7.45 7.64
C PHE A 74 1.24 7.37 8.81
N MET A 75 2.54 7.31 8.50
CA MET A 75 3.59 7.24 9.52
C MET A 75 3.68 8.53 10.35
N CYS A 76 3.54 9.70 9.73
CA CYS A 76 3.49 11.00 10.41
C CYS A 76 2.26 11.10 11.34
N ALA A 77 1.07 10.71 10.86
CA ALA A 77 -0.16 10.73 11.65
C ALA A 77 -0.09 9.80 12.87
N SER A 78 0.66 8.70 12.78
CA SER A 78 0.89 7.77 13.90
C SER A 78 1.95 8.24 14.91
N GLY A 79 2.63 9.36 14.66
CA GLY A 79 3.75 9.85 15.47
C GLY A 79 5.05 9.05 15.31
N ARG A 80 5.12 8.11 14.36
CA ARG A 80 6.29 7.26 14.10
C ARG A 80 7.33 7.93 13.20
N LEU A 81 6.99 9.06 12.59
CA LEU A 81 7.87 9.79 11.70
C LEU A 81 7.77 11.30 11.97
N SER A 82 8.91 11.95 12.16
CA SER A 82 9.04 13.40 12.30
C SER A 82 10.49 13.81 11.97
N PRO A 83 10.74 14.88 11.19
CA PRO A 83 9.76 15.78 10.57
C PRO A 83 9.25 15.30 9.19
N GLY A 84 9.65 14.10 8.76
CA GLY A 84 9.42 13.53 7.44
C GLY A 84 10.42 12.42 7.18
N THR A 85 10.57 12.01 5.93
CA THR A 85 11.59 11.02 5.54
C THR A 85 12.15 11.28 4.15
N ILE A 86 13.21 10.55 3.82
CA ILE A 86 13.76 10.43 2.48
C ILE A 86 13.38 9.05 1.95
N TRP A 87 12.89 9.01 0.72
CA TRP A 87 12.58 7.80 -0.03
C TRP A 87 13.64 7.54 -1.08
N SER A 88 14.35 6.41 -1.01
CA SER A 88 15.12 5.89 -2.14
C SER A 88 14.20 5.13 -3.08
N TYR A 89 14.07 5.56 -4.32
CA TYR A 89 13.20 4.93 -5.31
C TYR A 89 14.02 4.21 -6.38
N SER A 90 13.75 2.91 -6.58
CA SER A 90 14.37 2.10 -7.63
C SER A 90 13.34 1.33 -8.46
N ALA A 91 13.55 1.29 -9.78
CA ALA A 91 12.77 0.58 -10.77
C ALA A 91 13.54 -0.63 -11.35
N GLY A 92 12.86 -1.47 -12.14
CA GLY A 92 13.47 -2.66 -12.75
C GLY A 92 14.05 -3.65 -11.74
N GLY A 93 13.37 -3.84 -10.60
CA GLY A 93 13.83 -4.70 -9.52
C GLY A 93 15.08 -4.19 -8.80
N GLY A 94 15.35 -2.88 -8.86
CA GLY A 94 16.53 -2.26 -8.25
C GLY A 94 17.62 -1.87 -9.24
N SER A 95 17.50 -2.28 -10.51
CA SER A 95 18.52 -2.00 -11.54
C SER A 95 18.52 -0.55 -12.04
N VAL A 96 17.42 0.19 -11.86
CA VAL A 96 17.29 1.59 -12.29
C VAL A 96 17.10 2.48 -11.06
N ASN A 97 18.07 3.33 -10.76
CA ASN A 97 17.94 4.34 -9.71
C ASN A 97 17.06 5.49 -10.20
N MET A 98 15.92 5.70 -9.55
CA MET A 98 14.98 6.79 -9.85
C MET A 98 15.22 8.04 -8.99
N GLY A 99 16.10 7.94 -8.00
CA GLY A 99 16.55 9.03 -7.13
C GLY A 99 15.93 9.01 -5.73
N ASN A 100 16.37 9.98 -4.92
CA ASN A 100 15.92 10.16 -3.54
C ASN A 100 14.84 11.24 -3.47
N PHE A 101 13.73 11.01 -2.78
CA PHE A 101 12.64 11.98 -2.65
C PHE A 101 12.44 12.37 -1.20
N THR A 102 12.57 13.65 -0.90
CA THR A 102 12.30 14.17 0.45
C THR A 102 10.82 14.50 0.60
N ILE A 103 10.14 13.84 1.54
CA ILE A 103 8.72 14.10 1.85
C ILE A 103 8.61 14.49 3.33
N SER A 104 8.28 15.75 3.58
CA SER A 104 7.98 16.22 4.92
C SER A 104 6.60 15.77 5.38
N CYS A 105 6.41 15.62 6.69
CA CYS A 105 5.09 15.35 7.27
C CYS A 105 4.08 16.45 6.91
N LYS A 106 4.53 17.72 6.87
CA LYS A 106 3.68 18.83 6.42
C LYS A 106 3.19 18.61 5.00
N LEU A 107 4.10 18.34 4.06
CA LEU A 107 3.75 18.15 2.65
C LEU A 107 2.83 16.92 2.47
N ALA A 108 3.12 15.82 3.17
CA ALA A 108 2.29 14.62 3.10
C ALA A 108 0.85 14.87 3.62
N ASN A 109 0.71 15.62 4.72
CA ASN A 109 -0.59 16.02 5.24
C ASN A 109 -1.34 16.97 4.28
N ASP A 110 -0.65 17.94 3.68
CA ASP A 110 -1.25 18.86 2.72
C ASP A 110 -1.78 18.11 1.48
N ILE A 111 -1.03 17.11 0.98
CA ILE A 111 -1.47 16.23 -0.12
C ILE A 111 -2.67 15.38 0.29
N ALA A 112 -2.66 14.78 1.49
CA ALA A 112 -3.79 14.01 1.99
C ALA A 112 -5.07 14.85 2.13
N ILE A 113 -4.95 16.11 2.55
CA ILE A 113 -6.07 17.05 2.64
C ILE A 113 -6.58 17.41 1.23
N ALA A 114 -5.69 17.75 0.30
CA ALA A 114 -6.06 18.20 -1.04
C ALA A 114 -6.75 17.10 -1.87
N TYR A 115 -6.24 15.88 -1.80
CA TYR A 115 -6.76 14.76 -2.57
C TYR A 115 -7.83 13.97 -1.81
N GLY A 116 -7.85 14.03 -0.48
CA GLY A 116 -8.68 13.18 0.36
C GLY A 116 -8.15 11.73 0.39
N LEU A 117 -8.62 10.96 1.36
CA LEU A 117 -8.25 9.57 1.55
C LEU A 117 -9.41 8.64 1.19
N GLY A 118 -9.08 7.54 0.53
CA GLY A 118 -9.98 6.45 0.19
C GLY A 118 -9.87 5.28 1.16
N GLN A 119 -10.32 4.11 0.69
CA GLN A 119 -10.25 2.88 1.48
C GLN A 119 -8.79 2.47 1.75
N PRO A 120 -8.46 2.03 2.97
CA PRO A 120 -7.12 1.52 3.26
C PRO A 120 -6.76 0.28 2.45
N GLU A 121 -5.50 0.24 2.03
CA GLU A 121 -4.89 -0.89 1.34
C GLU A 121 -3.84 -1.55 2.24
N GLN A 122 -3.82 -2.88 2.25
CA GLN A 122 -2.81 -3.65 2.97
C GLN A 122 -1.43 -3.44 2.33
N THR A 123 -0.56 -2.74 3.04
CA THR A 123 0.77 -2.36 2.59
C THR A 123 1.81 -3.07 3.46
N PRO A 124 2.50 -4.10 2.95
CA PRO A 124 3.62 -4.72 3.65
C PRO A 124 4.81 -3.78 3.67
N ILE A 125 5.38 -3.55 4.85
CA ILE A 125 6.58 -2.73 5.06
C ILE A 125 7.60 -3.57 5.83
N TYR A 126 8.79 -3.75 5.26
CA TYR A 126 9.90 -4.39 5.93
C TYR A 126 10.66 -3.38 6.78
N PHE A 127 10.62 -3.56 8.10
CA PHE A 127 11.39 -2.75 9.05
C PHE A 127 12.71 -3.46 9.32
N SER A 128 13.82 -2.94 8.81
CA SER A 128 15.13 -3.45 9.18
C SER A 128 15.43 -3.05 10.63
N ALA A 129 15.84 -4.03 11.44
CA ALA A 129 16.44 -3.76 12.73
C ALA A 129 17.94 -4.00 12.59
N GLU A 130 18.75 -3.04 13.05
CA GLU A 130 20.20 -3.00 12.86
C GLU A 130 20.91 -4.26 13.41
N GLU A 131 20.33 -4.95 14.41
CA GLU A 131 20.97 -6.12 15.06
C GLU A 131 20.06 -7.35 15.29
N SER A 132 18.74 -7.22 15.29
CA SER A 132 17.81 -8.29 15.70
C SER A 132 17.10 -9.02 14.54
N GLY A 133 17.50 -8.74 13.30
CA GLY A 133 16.80 -9.21 12.11
C GLY A 133 15.54 -8.39 11.86
N GLY A 134 15.42 -7.81 10.66
CA GLY A 134 14.24 -7.02 10.32
C GLY A 134 12.96 -7.85 10.28
N SER A 135 11.81 -7.19 10.43
CA SER A 135 10.49 -7.82 10.38
C SER A 135 9.57 -7.13 9.38
N SER A 136 8.81 -7.92 8.62
CA SER A 136 7.73 -7.38 7.78
C SER A 136 6.48 -7.16 8.62
N ARG A 137 5.86 -5.99 8.46
CA ARG A 137 4.56 -5.66 9.07
C ARG A 137 3.62 -5.18 7.98
N THR A 138 2.43 -5.77 7.93
CA THR A 138 1.36 -5.33 7.03
C THR A 138 0.53 -4.25 7.71
N MET A 139 0.49 -3.06 7.11
CA MET A 139 -0.21 -1.90 7.63
C MET A 139 -1.41 -1.58 6.73
N ASN A 140 -2.53 -1.13 7.31
CA ASN A 140 -3.68 -0.65 6.53
C ASN A 140 -3.47 0.84 6.23
N VAL A 141 -2.88 1.14 5.07
CA VAL A 141 -2.51 2.50 4.68
C VAL A 141 -3.64 3.09 3.81
N PRO A 142 -4.29 4.18 4.22
CA PRO A 142 -5.28 4.88 3.39
C PRO A 142 -4.67 5.31 2.05
N ILE A 143 -5.38 5.06 0.95
CA ILE A 143 -4.94 5.47 -0.40
C ILE A 143 -5.39 6.89 -0.72
N LEU A 144 -4.65 7.63 -1.52
CA LEU A 144 -5.09 8.95 -2.01
C LEU A 144 -6.26 8.78 -2.98
N ASN A 145 -7.30 9.60 -2.84
CA ASN A 145 -8.44 9.60 -3.74
C ASN A 145 -8.13 10.41 -5.03
N ILE A 146 -7.31 9.82 -5.91
CA ILE A 146 -6.87 10.40 -7.18
C ILE A 146 -7.84 9.95 -8.29
N THR A 147 -9.05 10.49 -8.29
CA THR A 147 -10.10 10.16 -9.27
C THR A 147 -10.68 11.41 -9.93
N GLY A 148 -11.34 11.24 -11.08
CA GLY A 148 -11.98 12.34 -11.81
C GLY A 148 -11.01 13.48 -12.15
N GLY A 149 -11.42 14.72 -11.87
CA GLY A 149 -10.62 15.93 -12.14
C GLY A 149 -9.29 16.02 -11.35
N LYS A 150 -9.09 15.19 -10.31
CA LYS A 150 -7.84 15.15 -9.54
C LYS A 150 -6.72 14.44 -10.27
N VAL A 151 -7.02 13.61 -11.27
CA VAL A 151 -6.01 12.87 -12.05
C VAL A 151 -5.03 13.83 -12.73
N ASP A 152 -5.52 14.86 -13.42
CA ASP A 152 -4.66 15.83 -14.11
C ASP A 152 -3.84 16.68 -13.14
N GLN A 153 -4.42 17.00 -11.98
CA GLN A 153 -3.73 17.74 -10.92
C GLN A 153 -2.57 16.92 -10.36
N TRP A 154 -2.79 15.64 -10.10
CA TRP A 154 -1.78 14.73 -9.60
C TRP A 154 -0.64 14.55 -10.61
N MET A 155 -0.96 14.29 -11.87
CA MET A 155 0.06 14.13 -12.92
C MET A 155 0.92 15.39 -13.10
N ARG A 156 0.32 16.59 -12.97
CA ARG A 156 1.09 17.84 -12.98
C ARG A 156 2.00 17.97 -11.75
N PHE A 157 1.51 17.56 -10.58
CA PHE A 157 2.32 17.55 -9.36
C PHE A 157 3.51 16.60 -9.51
N THR A 158 3.29 15.33 -9.87
CA THR A 158 4.35 14.31 -9.98
C THR A 158 5.38 14.63 -11.08
N ASN A 159 4.99 15.30 -12.16
CA ASN A 159 5.93 15.78 -13.18
C ASN A 159 6.91 16.85 -12.67
N ASN A 160 6.53 17.58 -11.62
CA ASN A 160 7.36 18.62 -11.01
C ASN A 160 7.98 18.18 -9.67
N PHE A 161 7.50 17.09 -9.08
CA PHE A 161 8.09 16.48 -7.89
C PHE A 161 9.30 15.62 -8.30
N ARG A 162 10.49 16.21 -8.21
CA ARG A 162 11.75 15.62 -8.65
C ARG A 162 12.56 15.10 -7.46
N PRO A 163 13.46 14.12 -7.67
CA PRO A 163 14.36 13.67 -6.62
C PRO A 163 15.27 14.82 -6.15
N SER A 164 15.50 14.85 -4.85
CA SER A 164 16.54 15.63 -4.18
C SER A 164 17.90 15.04 -4.57
N ASN A 165 18.80 15.88 -5.09
CA ASN A 165 20.17 15.49 -5.46
C ASN A 165 20.91 14.79 -4.30
#